data_AF-A0AAX1FR01-F1
#
_entry.id   AF-A0AAX1FR01-F1
#
_cell.length_a   1.000
_cell.length_b   1.000
_cell.length_c   1.000
_cell.angle_alpha   90.00
_cell.angle_beta   90.00
_cell.angle_gamma   90.00
#
_symmetry.space_group_name_H-M   'P 1'
#
loop_
_entity.id
_entity.type
_entity.pdbx_description
1 polymer ?
#
loop_
_entity_poly.entity_id
_entity_poly.type
_entity_poly.pdbx_seq_one_letter_code
_entity_poly.pdbx_strand_id
1 'polypeptide(L)'
;MADTYESLLNKEVHTVYFSKANPVEYQIYPVPSNLDDWYIYETTSLKEVGGMMYDPSTGTLVPAQPSIEDTLRWRKEAYEQEADPLYLDAQFDIATGRKTEEEALQPWIAKVAEIKERYPLPNE
;
A
#
# COMPACT_ATOMS: atom_id res chain seq x y z
N MET A 1 -20.82 11.46 32.08
CA MET A 1 -21.20 12.69 31.34
C MET A 1 -20.35 12.93 30.09
N ALA A 2 -19.29 12.15 29.82
CA ALA A 2 -18.55 12.19 28.54
C ALA A 2 -19.21 11.33 27.44
N ASP A 3 -19.89 10.23 27.81
CA ASP A 3 -20.52 9.31 26.86
C ASP A 3 -21.66 9.92 26.03
N THR A 4 -22.29 10.99 26.52
CA THR A 4 -23.42 11.65 25.85
C THR A 4 -23.02 12.54 24.68
N TYR A 5 -21.80 13.06 24.64
CA TYR A 5 -21.33 13.93 23.55
C TYR A 5 -20.83 13.12 22.35
N GLU A 6 -20.05 12.05 22.59
CA GLU A 6 -19.61 11.16 21.51
C GLU A 6 -20.80 10.42 20.86
N SER A 7 -21.84 10.09 21.65
CA SER A 7 -23.06 9.46 21.14
C SER A 7 -23.90 10.35 20.22
N LEU A 8 -23.73 11.68 20.26
CA LEU A 8 -24.46 12.62 19.39
C LEU A 8 -23.68 12.91 18.10
N LEU A 9 -22.34 12.93 18.16
CA LEU A 9 -21.47 13.04 16.98
C LEU A 9 -21.59 11.82 16.06
N ASN A 10 -21.79 10.62 16.61
CA ASN A 10 -21.99 9.39 15.84
C ASN A 10 -23.37 9.29 15.12
N LYS A 11 -24.18 10.35 15.09
CA LYS A 11 -25.49 10.37 14.41
C LYS A 11 -25.56 11.31 13.22
N GLU A 12 -24.56 12.18 13.03
CA GLU A 12 -24.50 13.03 11.85
C GLU A 12 -23.85 12.24 10.71
N VAL A 13 -24.58 12.12 9.60
CA VAL A 13 -24.02 11.56 8.37
C VAL A 13 -23.06 12.61 7.80
N HIS A 14 -21.79 12.25 7.73
CA HIS A 14 -20.74 13.02 7.09
C HIS A 14 -20.59 12.57 5.65
N THR A 15 -20.57 13.53 4.73
CA THR A 15 -20.22 13.29 3.32
C THR A 15 -18.73 13.50 3.12
N VAL A 16 -18.07 12.50 2.57
CA VAL A 16 -16.64 12.48 2.25
C VAL A 16 -16.50 12.38 0.73
N TYR A 17 -15.72 13.28 0.16
CA TYR A 17 -15.43 13.32 -1.26
C TYR A 17 -14.02 12.77 -1.48
N PHE A 18 -13.90 11.58 -2.08
CA PHE A 18 -12.62 10.96 -2.44
C PHE A 18 -12.24 11.29 -3.89
N SER A 19 -10.99 11.66 -4.14
CA SER A 19 -10.53 12.04 -5.48
C SER A 19 -10.54 10.83 -6.42
N LYS A 20 -11.10 10.97 -7.63
CA LYS A 20 -11.01 9.91 -8.66
C LYS A 20 -9.59 9.74 -9.18
N ALA A 21 -8.75 10.77 -9.11
CA ALA A 21 -7.36 10.71 -9.52
C ALA A 21 -6.48 10.00 -8.47
N ASN A 22 -6.79 10.18 -7.19
CA ASN A 22 -6.12 9.51 -6.08
C ASN A 22 -7.14 9.18 -4.97
N PRO A 23 -7.72 7.96 -4.95
CA PRO A 23 -8.79 7.61 -4.01
C PRO A 23 -8.37 7.50 -2.54
N VAL A 24 -7.10 7.76 -2.20
CA VAL A 24 -6.61 7.96 -0.82
C VAL A 24 -6.86 9.40 -0.36
N GLU A 25 -6.81 10.36 -1.29
CA GLU A 25 -7.05 11.76 -1.00
C GLU A 25 -8.56 12.02 -0.90
N TYR A 26 -8.95 12.67 0.18
CA TYR A 26 -10.34 13.05 0.40
C TYR A 26 -10.48 14.44 0.99
N GLN A 27 -11.64 15.04 0.76
CA GLN A 27 -12.08 16.26 1.42
C GLN A 27 -13.46 16.06 2.01
N ILE A 28 -13.73 16.72 3.13
CA ILE A 28 -15.05 16.74 3.78
C ILE A 28 -15.67 18.12 3.58
N TYR A 29 -14.86 19.16 3.74
CA TYR A 29 -15.21 20.55 3.50
C TYR A 29 -13.97 21.30 2.98
N PRO A 30 -14.11 22.28 2.07
CA PRO A 30 -15.35 22.68 1.40
C PRO A 30 -15.90 21.59 0.47
N VAL A 31 -17.20 21.66 0.16
CA VAL A 31 -17.80 20.79 -0.87
C VAL A 31 -17.15 21.13 -2.22
N PRO A 32 -16.65 20.14 -2.98
CA PRO A 32 -16.02 20.42 -4.27
C PRO A 32 -17.01 21.05 -5.24
N SER A 33 -16.57 22.08 -5.98
CA SER A 33 -17.42 22.77 -6.97
C SER A 33 -17.77 21.88 -8.17
N ASN A 34 -16.90 20.94 -8.54
CA ASN A 34 -17.13 19.94 -9.58
C ASN A 34 -17.19 18.56 -8.93
N LEU A 35 -18.37 17.94 -8.87
CA LEU A 35 -18.54 16.61 -8.27
C LEU A 35 -18.17 15.46 -9.21
N ASP A 36 -17.96 15.73 -10.51
CA ASP A 36 -17.62 14.68 -11.48
C ASP A 36 -16.22 14.09 -11.25
N ASP A 37 -15.33 14.81 -10.58
CA ASP A 37 -13.96 14.37 -10.26
C ASP A 37 -13.86 13.60 -8.92
N TRP A 38 -15.01 13.34 -8.25
CA TRP A 38 -15.04 12.80 -6.90
C TRP A 38 -15.94 11.58 -6.78
N TYR A 39 -15.56 10.65 -5.91
CA TYR A 39 -16.44 9.64 -5.34
C TYR A 39 -17.05 10.18 -4.06
N ILE A 40 -18.35 9.95 -3.87
CA ILE A 40 -19.10 10.42 -2.70
C ILE A 40 -19.31 9.22 -1.78
N TYR A 41 -18.83 9.33 -0.54
CA TYR A 41 -18.99 8.33 0.50
C TYR A 41 -19.66 8.96 1.71
N GLU A 42 -20.68 8.29 2.25
CA GLU A 42 -21.39 8.75 3.45
C GLU A 42 -21.02 7.85 4.63
N THR A 43 -20.62 8.47 5.74
CA THR A 43 -20.23 7.77 6.96
C THR A 43 -20.79 8.47 8.19
N THR A 44 -21.01 7.72 9.27
CA THR A 44 -21.34 8.28 10.59
C THR A 44 -20.11 8.44 11.49
N SER A 45 -18.92 8.04 11.02
CA SER A 45 -17.68 8.04 11.79
C SER A 45 -16.49 8.41 10.91
N LEU A 46 -16.04 9.67 10.98
CA LEU A 46 -14.83 10.11 10.27
C LEU A 46 -13.55 9.38 10.71
N LYS A 47 -13.55 8.71 11.88
CA LYS A 47 -12.42 7.89 12.32
C LYS A 47 -12.17 6.71 11.39
N GLU A 48 -13.21 6.19 10.71
CA GLU A 48 -13.08 5.05 9.80
C GLU A 48 -12.51 5.45 8.43
N VAL A 49 -12.50 6.74 8.12
CA VAL A 49 -11.99 7.28 6.85
C VAL A 49 -10.46 7.37 6.88
N GLY A 50 -9.88 7.61 8.06
CA GLY A 50 -8.44 7.80 8.22
C GLY A 50 -7.63 6.56 7.82
N GLY A 51 -6.74 6.70 6.83
CA GLY A 51 -5.89 5.61 6.33
C GLY A 51 -6.61 4.64 5.39
N MET A 52 -7.83 4.96 4.97
CA MET A 52 -8.58 4.20 3.98
C MET A 52 -8.56 4.90 2.62
N MET A 53 -8.84 4.14 1.57
CA MET A 53 -9.11 4.62 0.23
C MET A 53 -10.49 4.15 -0.23
N TYR A 54 -11.13 4.91 -1.10
CA TYR A 54 -12.38 4.49 -1.72
C TYR A 54 -12.12 3.53 -2.88
N ASP A 55 -12.72 2.33 -2.83
CA ASP A 55 -12.70 1.38 -3.94
C ASP A 55 -13.97 1.53 -4.80
N PRO A 56 -13.87 2.03 -6.04
CA PRO A 56 -15.02 2.21 -6.92
C PRO A 56 -15.64 0.89 -7.40
N SER A 57 -14.93 -0.23 -7.31
CA SER A 57 -15.40 -1.55 -7.75
C SER A 57 -16.41 -2.14 -6.77
N THR A 58 -16.17 -1.92 -5.48
CA THR A 58 -17.02 -2.42 -4.39
C THR A 58 -17.92 -1.35 -3.80
N GLY A 59 -17.61 -0.06 -4.01
CA GLY A 59 -18.31 1.06 -3.39
C GLY A 59 -18.04 1.18 -1.89
N THR A 60 -16.90 0.67 -1.41
CA THR A 60 -16.56 0.62 0.01
C THR A 60 -15.18 1.20 0.29
N LEU A 61 -14.90 1.48 1.57
CA LEU A 61 -13.56 1.85 2.02
C LEU A 61 -12.71 0.60 2.21
N VAL A 62 -11.54 0.60 1.61
CA VAL A 62 -10.49 -0.41 1.82
C VAL A 62 -9.25 0.25 2.40
N PRO A 63 -8.37 -0.47 3.11
CA PRO A 63 -7.11 0.10 3.57
C PRO A 63 -6.34 0.74 2.40
N ALA A 64 -5.83 1.95 2.59
CA ALA A 64 -5.03 2.62 1.58
C ALA A 64 -3.82 1.75 1.26
N GLN A 65 -3.75 1.27 0.02
CA GLN A 65 -2.59 0.54 -0.45
C GLN A 65 -1.49 1.53 -0.80
N PRO A 66 -0.21 1.18 -0.57
CA PRO A 66 0.88 2.00 -1.05
C PRO A 66 0.78 2.17 -2.57
N SER A 67 1.20 3.34 -3.05
CA SER A 67 1.21 3.57 -4.50
C SER A 67 2.14 2.57 -5.19
N ILE A 68 1.92 2.33 -6.49
CA ILE A 68 2.84 1.51 -7.30
C ILE A 68 4.26 2.10 -7.24
N GLU A 69 4.39 3.43 -7.23
CA GLU A 69 5.68 4.12 -7.13
C GLU A 69 6.36 3.86 -5.78
N ASP A 70 5.64 3.97 -4.67
CA ASP A 70 6.16 3.66 -3.33
C ASP A 70 6.60 2.19 -3.24
N THR A 71 5.78 1.29 -3.78
CA THR A 71 6.04 -0.15 -3.81
C THR A 71 7.30 -0.46 -4.60
N LEU A 72 7.46 0.15 -5.79
CA LEU A 72 8.68 0.02 -6.60
C LEU A 72 9.90 0.57 -5.88
N ARG A 73 9.78 1.73 -5.21
CA ARG A 73 10.87 2.33 -4.44
C ARG A 73 11.33 1.42 -3.30
N TRP A 74 10.40 0.95 -2.46
CA TRP A 74 10.73 0.06 -1.34
C TRP A 74 11.29 -1.27 -1.79
N ARG A 75 10.78 -1.79 -2.90
CA ARG A 75 11.27 -3.03 -3.47
C ARG A 75 12.68 -2.90 -4.01
N LYS A 76 12.99 -1.79 -4.68
CA LYS A 76 14.35 -1.46 -5.11
C LYS A 76 15.30 -1.39 -3.91
N GLU A 77 14.90 -0.66 -2.87
CA GLU A 77 15.71 -0.54 -1.64
C GLU A 77 15.94 -1.91 -0.98
N ALA A 78 14.90 -2.75 -0.90
CA ALA A 78 15.01 -4.10 -0.35
C ALA A 78 15.91 -5.00 -1.20
N TYR A 79 15.90 -4.89 -2.53
CA TYR A 79 16.85 -5.61 -3.36
C TYR A 79 18.29 -5.16 -3.08
N GLU A 80 18.54 -3.85 -3.08
CA GLU A 80 19.88 -3.29 -2.83
C GLU A 80 20.44 -3.69 -1.45
N GLN A 81 19.58 -3.75 -0.42
CA GLN A 81 20.00 -4.04 0.95
C GLN A 81 20.01 -5.53 1.29
N GLU A 82 19.05 -6.33 0.79
CA GLU A 82 18.85 -7.71 1.23
C GLU A 82 19.21 -8.75 0.17
N ALA A 83 18.99 -8.49 -1.12
CA ALA A 83 19.16 -9.49 -2.18
C ALA A 83 20.50 -9.37 -2.91
N ASP A 84 20.90 -8.17 -3.28
CA ASP A 84 22.12 -7.92 -4.07
C ASP A 84 23.39 -8.44 -3.37
N PRO A 85 23.58 -8.28 -2.04
CA PRO A 85 24.72 -8.89 -1.34
C PRO A 85 24.77 -10.41 -1.48
N LEU A 86 23.61 -11.08 -1.41
CA LEU A 86 23.52 -12.54 -1.55
C LEU A 86 23.90 -12.98 -2.96
N TYR A 87 23.53 -12.19 -3.98
CA TYR A 87 23.93 -12.47 -5.36
C TYR A 87 25.43 -12.32 -5.55
N LEU A 88 26.06 -11.28 -4.98
CA LEU A 88 27.52 -11.09 -5.04
C LEU A 88 28.27 -12.23 -4.36
N ASP A 89 27.82 -12.67 -3.19
CA ASP A 89 28.39 -13.82 -2.49
C ASP A 89 28.25 -15.10 -3.32
N ALA A 90 27.08 -15.31 -3.94
CA ALA A 90 26.83 -16.44 -4.82
C ALA A 90 27.77 -16.44 -6.03
N GLN A 91 27.96 -15.30 -6.70
CA GLN A 91 28.88 -15.15 -7.82
C GLN A 91 30.32 -15.49 -7.43
N PHE A 92 30.75 -15.07 -6.23
CA PHE A 92 32.08 -15.41 -5.72
C PHE A 92 32.23 -16.92 -5.46
N ASP A 93 31.25 -17.54 -4.80
CA ASP A 93 31.28 -18.99 -4.52
C ASP A 93 31.30 -19.82 -5.81
N ILE A 94 30.55 -19.39 -6.84
CA ILE A 94 30.55 -20.01 -8.18
C ILE A 94 31.91 -19.84 -8.84
N ALA A 95 32.44 -18.61 -8.90
CA ALA A 95 33.71 -18.31 -9.56
C ALA A 95 34.91 -19.02 -8.91
N THR A 96 34.84 -19.30 -7.61
CA THR A 96 35.88 -20.03 -6.87
C THR A 96 35.66 -21.55 -6.84
N GLY A 97 34.56 -22.05 -7.42
CA GLY A 97 34.21 -23.48 -7.42
C GLY A 97 33.88 -24.03 -6.04
N ARG A 98 33.51 -23.17 -5.08
CA ARG A 98 33.11 -23.58 -3.72
C ARG A 98 31.73 -24.23 -3.69
N LYS A 99 30.84 -23.76 -4.56
CA LYS A 99 29.47 -24.26 -4.68
C LYS A 99 29.09 -24.34 -6.15
N THR A 100 28.12 -25.20 -6.45
CA THR A 100 27.44 -25.17 -7.75
C THR A 100 26.56 -23.92 -7.88
N GLU A 101 26.20 -23.55 -9.11
CA GLU A 101 25.33 -22.41 -9.38
C GLU A 101 23.99 -22.52 -8.65
N GLU A 102 23.36 -23.70 -8.69
CA GLU A 102 22.09 -23.94 -7.99
C GLU A 102 22.23 -23.73 -6.48
N GLU A 103 23.22 -24.34 -5.83
CA GLU A 103 23.43 -24.18 -4.38
C GLU A 103 23.75 -22.74 -3.98
N ALA A 104 24.53 -22.03 -4.78
CA ALA A 104 24.95 -20.67 -4.50
C ALA A 104 23.80 -19.66 -4.66
N LEU A 105 22.94 -19.83 -5.67
CA LEU A 105 21.85 -18.88 -5.96
C LEU A 105 20.59 -19.10 -5.11
N GLN A 106 20.38 -20.27 -4.51
CA GLN A 106 19.17 -20.54 -3.70
C GLN A 106 18.84 -19.45 -2.66
N PRO A 107 19.79 -18.95 -1.84
CA PRO A 107 19.50 -17.91 -0.86
C PRO A 107 18.99 -16.60 -1.49
N TRP A 108 19.58 -16.21 -2.63
CA TRP A 108 19.15 -15.03 -3.38
C TRP A 108 17.74 -15.20 -3.94
N ILE A 109 17.43 -16.35 -4.55
CA ILE A 109 16.09 -16.65 -5.08
C ILE A 109 15.04 -16.59 -3.98
N ALA A 110 15.32 -17.22 -2.84
CA ALA A 110 14.41 -17.21 -1.69
C ALA A 110 14.16 -15.79 -1.17
N LYS A 111 15.22 -14.97 -1.08
CA LYS A 111 15.10 -13.58 -0.63
C LYS A 111 14.33 -12.71 -1.63
N VAL A 112 14.58 -12.88 -2.93
CA VAL A 112 13.81 -12.18 -3.97
C VAL A 112 12.32 -12.52 -3.83
N ALA A 113 11.96 -13.80 -3.67
CA ALA A 113 10.57 -14.22 -3.48
C ALA A 113 9.91 -13.56 -2.25
N GLU A 114 10.61 -13.55 -1.11
CA GLU A 114 10.15 -12.87 0.11
C GLU A 114 9.92 -11.37 -0.10
N ILE A 115 10.83 -10.69 -0.82
CA ILE A 115 10.70 -9.26 -1.15
C ILE A 115 9.48 -9.03 -2.05
N LYS A 116 9.22 -9.91 -3.03
CA LYS A 116 8.04 -9.81 -3.91
C LYS A 116 6.74 -9.94 -3.12
N GLU A 117 6.71 -10.86 -2.16
CA GLU A 117 5.55 -11.07 -1.29
C GLU A 117 5.32 -9.86 -0.37
N ARG A 118 6.40 -9.26 0.15
CA ARG A 118 6.33 -8.08 1.02
C ARG A 118 5.91 -6.81 0.28
N TYR A 119 6.29 -6.69 -0.99
CA TYR A 119 6.01 -5.54 -1.85
C TYR A 119 5.40 -6.00 -3.18
N PRO A 120 4.13 -6.46 -3.15
CA PRO A 120 3.48 -7.05 -4.32
C PRO A 120 3.17 -5.99 -5.37
N LEU A 121 3.45 -6.30 -6.64
CA LEU A 121 3.04 -5.47 -7.76
C LEU A 121 1.73 -6.02 -8.36
N PRO A 122 0.76 -5.17 -8.75
CA PRO A 122 -0.57 -5.63 -9.18
C PRO A 122 -0.61 -6.60 -10.37
N ASN A 123 0.43 -6.65 -11.21
CA ASN A 123 0.47 -7.41 -12.47
C ASN A 123 1.76 -8.23 -12.65
N GLU A 124 2.33 -8.76 -11.56
CA GLU A 124 3.55 -9.57 -11.62
C GLU A 124 3.35 -11.04 -11.96
#